data_AF-A0A4V6Z2V7-F1
#
_entry.id   AF-A0A4V6Z2V7-F1
#
_cell.length_a   1.000
_cell.length_b   1.000
_cell.length_c   1.000
_cell.angle_alpha   90.00
_cell.angle_beta   90.00
_cell.angle_gamma   90.00
#
_symmetry.space_group_name_H-M   'P 1'
#
loop_
_entity.id
_entity.type
_entity.pdbx_description
1 polymer ?
#
loop_
_entity_poly.entity_id
_entity_poly.type
_entity_poly.pdbx_seq_one_letter_code
_entity_poly.pdbx_strand_id
1 'polypeptide(L)'
;MLGIYRISMRMKLFIALFPLLLALCWFAGSGMKTRINTERQMDVIVQLTAIARGAGDVVHELQKERGMSAGYLGSGGGQFRAELADQRKLTDAAMATFSQLLAKTDRRALEGIDTSAIQLFNDQTQLLSEVRNNVSNLHTAAPKAIGFYTKTIAQVLDFVGGIGHLTTSGKIGQELSAYYSLLNLKEQSGIERAFTLRRFLLAIVLVTGNSAS
;
A
#
# COMPACT_ATOMS: atom_id res chain seq x y z
N MET A 1 51.37 -14.66 -47.16
CA MET A 1 50.03 -14.11 -46.83
C MET A 1 49.04 -14.30 -47.99
N LEU A 2 48.70 -15.55 -48.37
CA LEU A 2 47.76 -15.80 -49.49
C LEU A 2 47.08 -17.18 -49.35
N GLY A 3 46.04 -17.26 -48.52
CA GLY A 3 45.14 -18.44 -48.44
C GLY A 3 43.69 -18.12 -48.86
N ILE A 4 43.35 -16.85 -49.03
CA ILE A 4 41.96 -16.38 -49.19
C ILE A 4 41.49 -16.45 -50.66
N TYR A 5 42.40 -16.62 -51.62
CA TYR A 5 42.08 -16.50 -53.05
C TYR A 5 41.52 -17.77 -53.73
N ARG A 6 41.59 -18.95 -53.09
CA ARG A 6 41.06 -20.23 -53.61
C ARG A 6 39.67 -20.59 -53.11
N ILE A 7 38.97 -19.65 -52.49
CA ILE A 7 37.63 -19.84 -51.95
C ILE A 7 36.60 -19.64 -53.07
N SER A 8 35.76 -20.65 -53.32
CA SER A 8 34.63 -20.62 -54.27
C SER A 8 33.79 -19.34 -54.06
N MET A 9 33.32 -18.72 -55.14
CA MET A 9 32.54 -17.46 -55.06
C MET A 9 31.33 -17.56 -54.11
N ARG A 10 30.74 -18.75 -53.97
CA ARG A 10 29.67 -19.01 -53.00
C ARG A 10 30.14 -18.81 -51.56
N MET A 11 31.33 -19.28 -51.23
CA MET A 11 31.90 -19.20 -49.88
C MET A 11 32.40 -17.78 -49.53
N LYS A 12 32.84 -16.99 -50.52
CA LYS A 12 33.13 -15.54 -50.31
C LYS A 12 31.86 -14.77 -49.92
N LEU A 13 30.74 -15.06 -50.59
CA LEU A 13 29.43 -14.50 -50.23
C LEU A 13 28.99 -14.95 -48.83
N PHE A 14 29.17 -16.22 -48.48
CA PHE A 14 28.85 -16.71 -47.13
C PHE A 14 29.66 -15.99 -46.04
N ILE A 15 30.97 -15.81 -46.21
CA ILE A 15 31.82 -15.15 -45.20
C ILE A 15 31.42 -13.68 -45.01
N ALA A 16 31.01 -12.99 -46.07
CA ALA A 16 30.53 -11.61 -45.99
C ALA A 16 29.13 -11.50 -45.35
N LEU A 17 28.24 -12.46 -45.61
CA LEU A 17 26.84 -12.43 -45.17
C LEU A 17 26.64 -13.00 -43.76
N PHE A 18 27.50 -13.93 -43.33
CA PHE A 18 27.42 -14.63 -42.05
C PHE A 18 27.44 -13.69 -40.82
N PRO A 19 28.36 -12.71 -40.68
CA PRO A 19 28.33 -11.79 -39.54
C PRO A 19 27.09 -10.89 -39.53
N LEU A 20 26.54 -10.54 -40.71
CA LEU A 20 25.30 -9.78 -40.84
C LEU A 20 24.10 -10.60 -40.34
N LEU A 21 24.03 -11.88 -40.70
CA LEU A 21 23.00 -12.81 -40.21
C LEU A 21 23.08 -13.03 -38.70
N LEU A 22 24.29 -13.15 -38.13
CA LEU A 22 24.48 -13.27 -36.69
C LEU A 22 24.03 -12.03 -35.93
N ALA A 23 24.36 -10.83 -36.42
CA ALA A 23 23.90 -9.57 -35.84
C ALA A 23 22.37 -9.45 -35.87
N LEU A 24 21.74 -9.88 -36.97
CA LEU A 24 20.28 -9.90 -37.12
C LEU A 24 19.63 -10.87 -36.13
N CYS A 25 20.15 -12.11 -36.02
CA CYS A 25 19.67 -13.10 -35.05
C CYS A 25 19.86 -12.65 -33.60
N TRP A 26 20.99 -12.02 -33.29
CA TRP A 26 21.24 -11.43 -31.97
C TRP A 26 20.23 -10.32 -31.66
N PHE A 27 20.02 -9.40 -32.61
CA PHE A 27 19.08 -8.29 -32.45
C PHE A 27 17.62 -8.75 -32.32
N ALA A 28 17.21 -9.74 -33.12
CA ALA A 28 15.90 -10.36 -33.03
C ALA A 28 15.71 -11.11 -31.70
N GLY A 29 16.74 -11.85 -31.26
CA GLY A 29 16.76 -12.56 -29.98
C GLY A 29 16.74 -11.61 -28.78
N SER A 30 17.49 -10.51 -28.81
CA SER A 30 17.44 -9.48 -27.77
C SER A 30 16.08 -8.78 -27.76
N GLY A 31 15.51 -8.45 -28.92
CA GLY A 31 14.18 -7.84 -29.01
C GLY A 31 13.07 -8.75 -28.47
N MET A 32 13.17 -10.06 -28.69
CA MET A 32 12.25 -11.06 -28.12
C MET A 32 12.35 -11.13 -26.60
N LYS A 33 13.57 -11.14 -26.05
CA LYS A 33 13.82 -11.12 -24.60
C LYS A 33 13.28 -9.83 -23.95
N THR A 34 13.43 -8.70 -24.62
CA THR A 34 12.88 -7.41 -24.15
C THR A 34 11.35 -7.45 -24.12
N ARG A 35 10.70 -7.95 -25.18
CA ARG A 35 9.23 -8.04 -25.24
C ARG A 35 8.64 -8.98 -24.17
N ILE A 36 9.27 -10.14 -23.95
CA ILE A 36 8.83 -11.08 -22.89
C ILE A 36 9.01 -10.47 -21.48
N ASN A 37 10.09 -9.70 -21.26
CA ASN A 37 10.26 -8.97 -20.00
C ASN A 37 9.24 -7.83 -19.83
N THR A 38 8.87 -7.13 -20.91
CA THR A 38 7.86 -6.07 -20.86
C THR A 38 6.47 -6.62 -20.53
N GLU A 39 6.06 -7.77 -21.09
CA GLU A 39 4.77 -8.37 -20.73
C GLU A 39 4.73 -8.85 -19.27
N ARG A 40 5.81 -9.47 -18.77
CA ARG A 40 5.91 -9.85 -17.34
C ARG A 40 5.88 -8.63 -16.41
N GLN A 41 6.50 -7.52 -16.82
CA GLN A 41 6.45 -6.27 -16.04
C GLN A 41 5.03 -5.68 -15.98
N MET A 42 4.22 -5.84 -17.02
CA MET A 42 2.83 -5.38 -17.01
C MET A 42 1.96 -6.20 -16.03
N ASP A 43 2.12 -7.52 -15.97
CA ASP A 43 1.38 -8.37 -15.02
C ASP A 43 1.75 -8.04 -13.56
N VAL A 44 3.03 -7.77 -13.29
CA VAL A 44 3.49 -7.32 -11.98
C VAL A 44 2.86 -5.97 -11.61
N ILE A 45 2.84 -5.01 -12.54
CA ILE A 45 2.24 -3.68 -12.29
C ILE A 45 0.73 -3.82 -11.99
N VAL A 46 -0.01 -4.62 -12.74
CA VAL A 46 -1.45 -4.84 -12.49
C VAL A 46 -1.68 -5.43 -11.10
N GLN A 47 -0.87 -6.41 -10.68
CA GLN A 47 -0.93 -6.99 -9.33
C GLN A 47 -0.61 -5.95 -8.25
N LEU A 48 0.46 -5.17 -8.45
CA LEU A 48 0.87 -4.13 -7.51
C LEU A 48 -0.17 -3.01 -7.37
N THR A 49 -0.81 -2.58 -8.46
CA THR A 49 -1.90 -1.60 -8.41
C THR A 49 -3.13 -2.16 -7.70
N ALA A 50 -3.47 -3.44 -7.91
CA ALA A 50 -4.58 -4.08 -7.20
C ALA A 50 -4.32 -4.16 -5.69
N ILE A 51 -3.08 -4.48 -5.29
CA ILE A 51 -2.66 -4.49 -3.88
C ILE A 51 -2.72 -3.07 -3.28
N ALA A 52 -2.19 -2.06 -3.98
CA ALA A 52 -2.21 -0.68 -3.52
C ALA A 52 -3.65 -0.17 -3.32
N ARG A 53 -4.56 -0.52 -4.23
CA ARG A 53 -5.99 -0.21 -4.09
C ARG A 53 -6.61 -0.91 -2.87
N GLY A 54 -6.38 -2.22 -2.72
CA GLY A 54 -6.90 -2.97 -1.57
C GLY A 54 -6.39 -2.45 -0.22
N ALA A 55 -5.11 -2.04 -0.16
CA ALA A 55 -4.54 -1.38 1.01
C ALA A 55 -5.20 -0.01 1.29
N GLY A 56 -5.47 0.78 0.25
CA GLY A 56 -6.20 2.04 0.35
C GLY A 56 -7.62 1.88 0.88
N ASP A 57 -8.32 0.83 0.45
CA ASP A 57 -9.66 0.49 0.95
C ASP A 57 -9.61 0.11 2.44
N VAL A 58 -8.64 -0.70 2.87
CA VAL A 58 -8.42 -1.04 4.29
C VAL A 58 -8.13 0.21 5.13
N VAL A 59 -7.26 1.10 4.65
CA VAL A 59 -6.97 2.38 5.33
C VAL A 59 -8.25 3.20 5.49
N HIS A 60 -9.08 3.29 4.45
CA HIS A 60 -10.31 4.05 4.49
C HIS A 60 -11.30 3.53 5.55
N GLU A 61 -11.48 2.21 5.62
CA GLU A 61 -12.37 1.59 6.61
C GLU A 61 -11.81 1.72 8.04
N LEU A 62 -10.50 1.53 8.23
CA LEU A 62 -9.84 1.73 9.53
C LEU A 62 -9.94 3.19 10.01
N GLN A 63 -9.85 4.17 9.11
CA GLN A 63 -10.02 5.59 9.44
C GLN A 63 -11.44 5.88 9.97
N LYS A 64 -12.47 5.30 9.33
CA LYS A 64 -13.86 5.41 9.79
C LYS A 64 -14.07 4.72 11.14
N GLU A 65 -13.57 3.50 11.28
CA GLU A 65 -13.67 2.75 12.54
C GLU A 65 -12.97 3.45 13.70
N ARG A 66 -11.80 4.07 13.46
CA ARG A 66 -11.09 4.92 14.43
C ARG A 66 -11.93 6.10 14.87
N GLY A 67 -12.54 6.82 13.91
CA GLY A 67 -13.37 7.99 14.18
C GLY A 67 -14.61 7.64 15.00
N MET A 68 -15.30 6.56 14.63
CA MET A 68 -16.47 6.07 15.37
C MET A 68 -16.09 5.52 16.75
N SER A 69 -14.95 4.83 16.88
CA SER A 69 -14.45 4.37 18.19
C SER A 69 -14.12 5.54 19.11
N ALA A 70 -13.55 6.63 18.58
CA ALA A 70 -13.29 7.85 19.32
C ALA A 70 -14.60 8.51 19.80
N GLY A 71 -15.60 8.60 18.93
CA GLY A 71 -16.93 9.13 19.27
C GLY A 71 -17.68 8.27 20.29
N TYR A 72 -17.63 6.94 20.14
CA TYR A 72 -18.21 6.00 21.09
C TYR A 72 -17.57 6.12 22.48
N LEU A 73 -16.23 6.14 22.56
CA LEU A 73 -15.52 6.32 23.83
C LEU A 73 -15.73 7.72 24.42
N GLY A 74 -15.72 8.76 23.59
CA GLY A 74 -15.91 10.15 24.01
C GLY A 74 -17.32 10.45 24.53
N SER A 75 -18.32 9.68 24.10
CA SER A 75 -19.70 9.75 24.57
C SER A 75 -20.02 8.79 25.73
N GLY A 76 -19.01 8.08 26.25
CA GLY A 76 -19.23 7.07 27.30
C GLY A 76 -20.09 5.89 26.84
N GLY A 77 -20.07 5.57 25.55
CA GLY A 77 -20.84 4.49 24.94
C GLY A 77 -22.26 4.85 24.49
N GLY A 78 -22.68 6.11 24.64
CA GLY A 78 -24.03 6.57 24.32
C GLY A 78 -24.29 6.86 22.83
N GLN A 79 -23.26 7.15 22.04
CA GLN A 79 -23.36 7.48 20.61
C GLN A 79 -22.48 6.56 19.76
N PHE A 80 -22.81 6.41 18.48
CA PHE A 80 -22.06 5.61 17.49
C PHE A 80 -22.07 4.09 17.71
N ARG A 81 -22.92 3.56 18.60
CA ARG A 81 -22.92 2.11 18.91
C ARG A 81 -23.31 1.24 17.72
N ALA A 82 -24.38 1.63 17.02
CA ALA A 82 -24.89 0.88 15.86
C ALA A 82 -23.96 1.06 14.65
N GLU A 83 -23.56 2.30 14.40
CA GLU A 83 -22.67 2.69 13.32
C GLU A 83 -21.30 2.01 13.45
N LEU A 84 -20.75 1.92 14.67
CA LEU A 84 -19.49 1.22 14.92
C LEU A 84 -19.62 -0.29 14.68
N ALA A 85 -20.74 -0.90 15.02
CA ALA A 85 -20.97 -2.32 14.76
C ALA A 85 -21.05 -2.63 13.26
N ASP A 86 -21.69 -1.76 12.48
CA ASP A 86 -21.76 -1.92 11.02
C ASP A 86 -20.42 -1.58 10.35
N GLN A 87 -19.74 -0.54 10.81
CA GLN A 87 -18.42 -0.16 10.31
C GLN A 87 -17.38 -1.27 10.53
N ARG A 88 -17.44 -1.99 11.65
CA ARG A 88 -16.56 -3.14 11.90
C ARG A 88 -16.69 -4.23 10.83
N LYS A 89 -17.92 -4.52 10.39
CA LYS A 89 -18.18 -5.50 9.31
C LYS A 89 -17.55 -5.05 7.99
N LEU A 90 -17.63 -3.74 7.69
CA LEU A 90 -17.01 -3.17 6.49
C LEU A 90 -15.48 -3.26 6.55
N THR A 91 -14.88 -2.93 7.70
CA THR A 91 -13.45 -3.09 7.93
C THR A 91 -13.03 -4.56 7.75
N ASP A 92 -13.78 -5.50 8.32
CA ASP A 92 -13.47 -6.93 8.22
C ASP A 92 -13.55 -7.44 6.77
N ALA A 93 -14.54 -6.98 6.01
CA ALA A 93 -14.68 -7.30 4.59
C ALA A 93 -13.51 -6.74 3.76
N ALA A 94 -13.10 -5.50 4.00
CA ALA A 94 -11.96 -4.88 3.34
C ALA A 94 -10.65 -5.62 3.66
N MET A 95 -10.43 -5.94 4.93
CA MET A 95 -9.25 -6.68 5.38
C MET A 95 -9.20 -8.10 4.79
N ALA A 96 -10.33 -8.82 4.76
CA ALA A 96 -10.41 -10.14 4.14
C ALA A 96 -10.11 -10.08 2.64
N THR A 97 -10.66 -9.09 1.93
CA THR A 97 -10.39 -8.87 0.50
C THR A 97 -8.91 -8.59 0.26
N PHE A 98 -8.29 -7.74 1.08
CA PHE A 98 -6.87 -7.42 0.98
C PHE A 98 -5.98 -8.64 1.27
N SER A 99 -6.28 -9.42 2.30
CA SER A 99 -5.55 -10.67 2.59
C SER A 99 -5.67 -11.68 1.45
N GLN A 100 -6.84 -11.80 0.81
CA GLN A 100 -7.03 -12.66 -0.36
C GLN A 100 -6.21 -12.17 -1.58
N LEU A 101 -6.14 -10.85 -1.80
CA LEU A 101 -5.29 -10.28 -2.85
C LEU A 101 -3.82 -10.60 -2.60
N LEU A 102 -3.33 -10.39 -1.38
CA LEU A 102 -1.96 -10.73 -1.00
C LEU A 102 -1.64 -12.23 -1.19
N ALA A 103 -2.59 -13.12 -0.89
CA ALA A 103 -2.42 -14.55 -1.07
C ALA A 103 -2.39 -14.99 -2.54
N LYS A 104 -3.04 -14.24 -3.44
CA LYS A 104 -3.08 -14.51 -4.89
C LYS A 104 -1.88 -13.93 -5.65
N THR A 105 -1.23 -12.91 -5.10
CA THR A 105 -0.06 -12.27 -5.71
C THR A 105 1.14 -13.22 -5.73
N ASP A 106 1.83 -13.28 -6.87
CA ASP A 106 3.07 -14.04 -6.98
C ASP A 106 4.15 -13.42 -6.07
N ARG A 107 4.85 -14.24 -5.27
CA ARG A 107 5.98 -13.76 -4.45
C ARG A 107 7.04 -13.03 -5.27
N ARG A 108 7.21 -13.37 -6.55
CA ARG A 108 8.12 -12.66 -7.46
C ARG A 108 7.69 -11.22 -7.74
N ALA A 109 6.38 -10.94 -7.72
CA ALA A 109 5.87 -9.57 -7.84
C ALA A 109 6.12 -8.75 -6.57
N LEU A 110 6.38 -9.42 -5.44
CA LEU A 110 6.74 -8.81 -4.16
C LEU A 110 8.27 -8.78 -3.91
N GLU A 111 9.09 -9.32 -4.82
CA GLU A 111 10.55 -9.24 -4.70
C GLU A 111 11.01 -7.78 -4.71
N GLY A 112 11.68 -7.36 -3.63
CA GLY A 112 12.10 -5.99 -3.41
C GLY A 112 11.11 -5.12 -2.60
N ILE A 113 9.88 -5.60 -2.34
CA ILE A 113 8.99 -4.97 -1.36
C ILE A 113 9.39 -5.41 0.02
N ASP A 114 9.43 -4.47 0.96
CA ASP A 114 9.54 -4.80 2.38
C ASP A 114 8.29 -5.56 2.85
N THR A 115 8.38 -6.89 2.90
CA THR A 115 7.30 -7.75 3.37
C THR A 115 7.10 -7.69 4.89
N SER A 116 7.99 -7.02 5.64
CA SER A 116 7.82 -6.84 7.08
C SER A 116 6.55 -6.05 7.41
N ALA A 117 6.17 -5.10 6.55
CA ALA A 117 4.94 -4.33 6.70
C ALA A 117 3.68 -5.21 6.58
N ILE A 118 3.70 -6.24 5.72
CA ILE A 118 2.61 -7.23 5.60
C ILE A 118 2.52 -8.09 6.87
N GLN A 119 3.66 -8.53 7.40
CA GLN A 119 3.70 -9.31 8.64
C GLN A 119 3.18 -8.48 9.82
N LEU A 120 3.65 -7.24 9.95
CA LEU A 120 3.18 -6.30 10.96
C LEU A 120 1.67 -6.03 10.84
N PHE A 121 1.15 -5.90 9.63
CA PHE A 121 -0.29 -5.81 9.40
C PHE A 121 -1.00 -7.05 9.96
N ASN A 122 -0.58 -8.26 9.59
CA ASN A 122 -1.18 -9.51 10.08
C ASN A 122 -1.12 -9.64 11.61
N ASP A 123 -0.05 -9.19 12.25
CA ASP A 123 0.05 -9.21 13.71
C ASP A 123 -0.95 -8.21 14.34
N GLN A 124 -1.10 -7.04 13.74
CA GLN A 124 -2.06 -6.02 14.19
C GLN A 124 -3.51 -6.44 13.98
N THR A 125 -3.82 -7.18 12.90
CA THR A 125 -5.17 -7.68 12.67
C THR A 125 -5.61 -8.68 13.74
N GLN A 126 -4.68 -9.47 14.29
CA GLN A 126 -4.97 -10.36 15.42
C GLN A 126 -5.32 -9.58 16.70
N LEU A 127 -4.59 -8.49 16.95
CA LEU A 127 -4.82 -7.60 18.09
C LEU A 127 -6.08 -6.73 17.95
N LEU A 128 -6.58 -6.55 16.73
CA LEU A 128 -7.75 -5.72 16.45
C LEU A 128 -9.00 -6.19 17.20
N SER A 129 -9.19 -7.50 17.34
CA SER A 129 -10.32 -8.07 18.09
C SER A 129 -10.30 -7.66 19.57
N GLU A 130 -9.12 -7.69 20.19
CA GLU A 130 -8.91 -7.31 21.59
C GLU A 130 -9.20 -5.82 21.79
N VAL A 131 -8.68 -4.97 20.90
CA VAL A 131 -8.93 -3.52 20.93
C VAL A 131 -10.42 -3.23 20.79
N ARG A 132 -11.12 -3.88 19.85
CA ARG A 132 -12.57 -3.73 19.66
C ARG A 132 -13.37 -4.14 20.90
N ASN A 133 -12.98 -5.22 21.57
CA ASN A 133 -13.60 -5.64 22.82
C ASN A 133 -13.38 -4.61 23.92
N ASN A 134 -12.15 -4.12 24.07
CA ASN A 134 -11.82 -3.07 25.03
C ASN A 134 -12.57 -1.76 24.74
N VAL A 135 -12.76 -1.38 23.48
CA VAL A 135 -13.58 -0.22 23.08
C VAL A 135 -15.05 -0.44 23.46
N SER A 136 -15.60 -1.61 23.14
CA SER A 136 -17.03 -1.90 23.36
C SER A 136 -17.41 -1.91 24.84
N ASN A 137 -16.49 -2.41 25.68
CA ASN A 137 -16.63 -2.48 27.13
C ASN A 137 -16.17 -1.19 27.85
N LEU A 138 -15.73 -0.16 27.11
CA LEU A 138 -15.17 1.08 27.67
C LEU A 138 -13.95 0.83 28.59
N HIS A 139 -13.25 -0.29 28.42
CA HIS A 139 -12.06 -0.69 29.19
C HIS A 139 -10.76 -0.07 28.66
N THR A 140 -10.85 0.88 27.72
CA THR A 140 -9.70 1.59 27.16
C THR A 140 -10.01 3.06 26.99
N ALA A 141 -9.01 3.91 27.23
CA ALA A 141 -9.15 5.34 27.00
C ALA A 141 -9.13 5.64 25.49
N ALA A 142 -9.92 6.62 25.06
CA ALA A 142 -10.00 7.05 23.65
C ALA A 142 -8.62 7.29 23.00
N PRO A 143 -7.66 7.98 23.65
CA PRO A 143 -6.32 8.19 23.08
C PRO A 143 -5.56 6.90 22.79
N LYS A 144 -5.71 5.86 23.63
CA LYS A 144 -5.03 4.57 23.47
C LYS A 144 -5.61 3.80 22.28
N ALA A 145 -6.94 3.75 22.16
CA ALA A 145 -7.61 3.13 21.01
C ALA A 145 -7.26 3.85 19.70
N ILE A 146 -7.33 5.18 19.69
CA ILE A 146 -6.97 6.01 18.52
C ILE A 146 -5.51 5.75 18.11
N GLY A 147 -4.58 5.70 19.08
CA GLY A 147 -3.17 5.44 18.83
C GLY A 147 -2.91 4.08 18.17
N PHE A 148 -3.64 3.04 18.58
CA PHE A 148 -3.58 1.73 17.94
C PHE A 148 -3.97 1.82 16.46
N TYR A 149 -5.16 2.34 16.15
CA TYR A 149 -5.61 2.46 14.76
C TYR A 149 -4.68 3.33 13.91
N THR A 150 -4.20 4.45 14.45
CA THR A 150 -3.24 5.32 13.74
C THR A 150 -1.96 4.57 13.39
N LYS A 151 -1.44 3.76 14.30
CA LYS A 151 -0.26 2.92 14.03
C LYS A 151 -0.55 1.88 12.95
N THR A 152 -1.69 1.20 13.01
CA THR A 152 -2.08 0.20 11.99
C THR A 152 -2.21 0.86 10.62
N ILE A 153 -2.86 2.02 10.54
CA ILE A 153 -3.04 2.79 9.29
C ILE A 153 -1.69 3.18 8.70
N ALA A 154 -0.78 3.71 9.52
CA ALA A 154 0.55 4.11 9.06
C ALA A 154 1.32 2.94 8.44
N GLN A 155 1.27 1.75 9.06
CA GLN A 155 1.93 0.55 8.54
C GLN A 155 1.36 0.10 7.19
N VAL A 156 0.04 0.18 7.01
CA VAL A 156 -0.59 -0.14 5.71
C VAL A 156 -0.21 0.90 4.66
N LEU A 157 -0.10 2.18 5.02
CA LEU A 157 0.37 3.23 4.11
C LEU A 157 1.84 3.06 3.72
N ASP A 158 2.72 2.72 4.66
CA ASP A 158 4.14 2.47 4.40
C ASP A 158 4.32 1.34 3.38
N PHE A 159 3.50 0.29 3.49
CA PHE A 159 3.47 -0.79 2.52
C PHE A 159 3.10 -0.30 1.10
N VAL A 160 2.09 0.56 0.98
CA VAL A 160 1.71 1.18 -0.31
C VAL A 160 2.83 2.08 -0.85
N GLY A 161 3.51 2.82 0.03
CA GLY A 161 4.68 3.63 -0.32
C GLY A 161 5.81 2.78 -0.91
N GLY A 162 6.07 1.60 -0.33
CA GLY A 162 7.05 0.64 -0.84
C GLY A 162 6.74 0.14 -2.25
N ILE A 163 5.47 -0.05 -2.60
CA ILE A 163 5.04 -0.42 -3.95
C ILE A 163 5.40 0.68 -4.98
N GLY A 164 5.23 1.95 -4.59
CA GLY A 164 5.56 3.10 -5.44
C GLY A 164 7.03 3.16 -5.84
N HIS A 165 7.94 2.66 -5.01
CA HIS A 165 9.38 2.67 -5.27
C HIS A 165 9.87 1.59 -6.26
N LEU A 166 9.08 0.54 -6.49
CA LEU A 166 9.50 -0.59 -7.35
C LEU A 166 8.94 -0.54 -8.77
N THR A 167 7.96 0.32 -9.04
CA THR A 167 7.37 0.37 -10.37
C THR A 167 8.33 1.06 -11.35
N THR A 168 8.79 0.29 -12.34
CA THR A 168 9.68 0.75 -13.41
C THR A 168 8.94 1.57 -14.48
N SER A 169 7.61 1.66 -14.40
CA SER A 169 6.78 2.54 -15.21
C SER A 169 6.73 3.93 -14.56
N GLY A 170 7.57 4.86 -15.05
CA GLY A 170 7.71 6.20 -14.47
C GLY A 170 6.40 6.98 -14.33
N LYS A 171 5.38 6.68 -15.15
CA LYS A 171 4.05 7.32 -15.08
C LYS A 171 3.18 6.77 -13.94
N ILE A 172 3.16 5.44 -13.76
CA ILE A 172 2.39 4.79 -12.69
C ILE A 172 3.07 5.03 -11.34
N GLY A 173 4.40 5.06 -11.29
CA GLY A 173 5.13 5.41 -10.06
C GLY A 173 4.87 6.83 -9.60
N GLN A 174 4.78 7.77 -10.54
CA GLN A 174 4.36 9.15 -10.24
C GLN A 174 2.91 9.20 -9.75
N GLU A 175 1.98 8.50 -10.39
CA GLU A 175 0.58 8.46 -9.95
C GLU A 175 0.41 7.82 -8.58
N LEU A 176 1.12 6.71 -8.30
CA LEU A 176 1.09 6.06 -6.99
C LEU A 176 1.74 6.93 -5.91
N SER A 177 2.86 7.61 -6.23
CA SER A 177 3.53 8.54 -5.32
C SER A 177 2.67 9.76 -5.03
N ALA A 178 1.95 10.30 -6.02
CA ALA A 178 0.99 11.37 -5.85
C ALA A 178 -0.21 10.93 -5.00
N TYR A 179 -0.71 9.71 -5.24
CA TYR A 179 -1.79 9.11 -4.44
C TYR A 179 -1.36 8.87 -2.99
N TYR A 180 -0.17 8.32 -2.77
CA TYR A 180 0.42 8.17 -1.44
C TYR A 180 0.59 9.52 -0.73
N SER A 181 1.13 10.52 -1.43
CA SER A 181 1.31 11.88 -0.88
C SER A 181 -0.04 12.50 -0.47
N LEU A 182 -1.08 12.31 -1.29
CA LEU A 182 -2.44 12.77 -0.97
C LEU A 182 -3.02 12.04 0.25
N LEU A 183 -2.85 10.71 0.33
CA LEU A 183 -3.27 9.91 1.49
C LEU A 183 -2.56 10.36 2.77
N ASN A 184 -1.25 10.55 2.71
CA ASN A 184 -0.44 10.99 3.83
C ASN A 184 -0.81 12.41 4.27
N LEU A 185 -1.01 13.35 3.33
CA LEU A 185 -1.50 14.70 3.63
C LEU A 185 -2.88 14.69 4.29
N LYS A 186 -3.79 13.82 3.81
CA LYS A 186 -5.11 13.64 4.40
C LYS A 186 -5.02 13.09 5.83
N GLU A 187 -4.12 12.15 6.07
CA GLU A 187 -3.90 11.57 7.39
C GLU A 187 -3.28 12.60 8.35
N GLN A 188 -2.24 13.32 7.94
CA GLN A 188 -1.64 14.40 8.75
C GLN A 188 -2.65 15.51 9.05
N SER A 189 -3.45 15.94 8.06
CA SER A 189 -4.51 16.93 8.27
C SER A 189 -5.59 16.42 9.24
N GLY A 190 -5.88 15.12 9.21
CA GLY A 190 -6.78 14.46 10.17
C GLY A 190 -6.21 14.45 11.59
N ILE A 191 -4.93 14.12 11.74
CA ILE A 191 -4.21 14.15 13.02
C ILE A 191 -4.13 15.57 13.56
N GLU A 192 -3.79 16.57 12.75
CA GLU A 192 -3.73 17.97 13.15
C GLU A 192 -5.11 18.50 13.56
N ARG A 193 -6.18 18.17 12.82
CA ARG A 193 -7.55 18.51 13.24
C ARG A 193 -7.91 17.87 14.57
N ALA A 194 -7.62 16.58 14.76
CA ALA A 194 -7.89 15.90 16.02
C ALA A 194 -7.10 16.50 17.20
N PHE A 195 -5.84 16.85 16.97
CA PHE A 195 -4.98 17.52 17.96
C PHE A 195 -5.49 18.93 18.29
N THR A 196 -5.87 19.71 17.26
CA THR A 196 -6.37 21.08 17.40
C THR A 196 -7.71 21.10 18.13
N LEU A 197 -8.66 20.25 17.73
CA LEU A 197 -9.95 20.10 18.41
C LEU A 197 -9.77 19.70 19.87
N ARG A 198 -8.84 18.79 20.16
CA ARG A 198 -8.51 18.40 21.54
C ARG A 198 -7.94 19.56 22.35
N ARG A 199 -7.07 20.40 21.78
CA ARG A 199 -6.52 21.60 22.45
C ARG A 199 -7.59 22.66 22.69
N PHE A 200 -8.49 22.88 21.72
CA PHE A 200 -9.61 23.81 21.87
C PHE A 200 -10.60 23.35 22.94
N LEU A 201 -10.96 22.06 22.96
CA LEU A 201 -11.84 21.50 24.01
C LEU A 201 -11.19 21.61 25.40
N LEU A 202 -9.89 21.34 25.53
CA LEU A 202 -9.16 21.49 26.79
C LEU A 202 -9.10 22.95 27.25
N ALA A 203 -8.88 23.90 26.33
CA ALA A 203 -8.87 25.32 26.63
C ALA A 203 -10.25 25.83 27.07
N ILE A 204 -11.32 25.38 26.42
CA ILE A 204 -12.70 25.71 26.83
C ILE A 204 -12.95 25.20 28.26
N VAL A 205 -12.62 23.95 28.55
CA VAL A 205 -12.79 23.37 29.90
C VAL A 205 -11.99 24.12 30.97
N LEU A 206 -10.76 24.54 30.68
CA LEU A 206 -9.94 25.33 31.60
C LEU A 206 -10.49 26.75 31.84
N VAL A 207 -11.07 27.38 30.81
CA VAL A 207 -11.67 28.72 30.92
C VAL A 207 -13.03 28.67 31.63
N THR A 208 -13.85 27.65 31.39
CA THR A 208 -15.15 27.47 32.05
C THR A 208 -15.04 26.87 33.46
N GLY A 209 -13.93 26.18 33.78
CA GLY A 209 -13.66 25.64 35.12
C GLY A 209 -13.14 26.69 36.12
N ASN A 210 -12.54 27.78 35.63
CA ASN A 210 -12.00 28.86 36.47
C ASN A 210 -13.03 29.98 36.78
N SER A 211 -14.31 29.79 36.40
CA SER A 211 -15.40 30.74 36.64
C SER A 211 -16.39 30.27 37.71
N ALA A 212 -16.08 29.20 38.44
CA ALA A 212 -16.92 28.61 39.49
C ALA A 212 -16.23 28.55 40.88
N SER A 213 -15.29 29.46 41.14
CA SER A 213 -14.64 29.64 42.45
C SER A 213 -14.67 31.10 42.87
#